data_AF-A0A1N7RJF8-F1
#
_entry.id   AF-A0A1N7RJF8-F1
#
_cell.length_a   1.000
_cell.length_b   1.000
_cell.length_c   1.000
_cell.angle_alpha   90.00
_cell.angle_beta   90.00
_cell.angle_gamma   90.00
#
_symmetry.space_group_name_H-M   'P 1'
#
loop_
_entity.id
_entity.type
_entity.pdbx_description
1 polymer ?
#
loop_
_entity_poly.entity_id
_entity_poly.type
_entity_poly.pdbx_seq_one_letter_code
_entity_poly.pdbx_strand_id
1 'polypeptide(L)'
;MRAVRSHRRGVPSRRVALGGVPAVTMAYLAEQVHPDGLGLAMSLYVDGTAIGGMAGRVISGVVADLFSWRMAIGTIDLLNLLSMLAFRALPPPCQRVTRNPTRIGQGPKVRPA
;
A
#
# COMPACT_ATOMS: atom_id res chain seq x y z
N MET A 1 25.47 -8.83 46.57
CA MET A 1 24.49 -9.26 45.53
C MET A 1 24.42 -8.19 44.45
N ARG A 2 24.55 -8.60 43.18
CA ARG A 2 25.00 -7.77 42.05
C ARG A 2 23.94 -6.78 41.54
N ALA A 3 24.46 -5.60 41.22
CA ALA A 3 23.90 -4.56 40.36
C ALA A 3 23.01 -5.10 39.22
N VAL A 4 21.71 -4.86 39.34
CA VAL A 4 20.77 -4.92 38.21
C VAL A 4 20.98 -3.67 37.37
N ARG A 5 21.95 -3.77 36.47
CA ARG A 5 22.22 -2.80 35.41
C ARG A 5 21.05 -2.87 34.42
N SER A 6 19.98 -2.15 34.73
CA SER A 6 18.83 -1.91 33.85
C SER A 6 19.28 -1.01 32.70
N HIS A 7 19.92 -1.62 31.71
CA HIS A 7 20.19 -1.02 30.42
C HIS A 7 18.85 -0.93 29.66
N ARG A 8 18.03 0.10 29.94
CA ARG A 8 16.94 0.47 29.03
C ARG A 8 17.59 0.90 27.73
N ARG A 9 17.75 -0.06 26.81
CA ARG A 9 18.19 0.22 25.45
C ARG A 9 17.18 1.19 24.87
N GLY A 10 17.65 2.41 24.59
CA GLY A 10 16.85 3.46 24.00
C GLY A 10 16.16 2.92 22.76
N VAL A 11 14.83 2.81 22.83
CA VAL A 11 14.03 2.50 21.65
C VAL A 11 14.26 3.68 20.70
N PRO A 12 14.82 3.47 19.50
CA PRO A 12 15.09 4.55 18.57
C PRO A 12 13.74 5.09 18.08
N SER A 13 13.23 6.10 18.78
CA SER A 13 11.88 6.68 18.65
C SER A 13 11.53 7.12 17.22
N ARG A 14 12.54 7.41 16.40
CA ARG A 14 12.36 7.76 14.99
C ARG A 14 11.79 6.61 14.14
N ARG A 15 12.16 5.36 14.43
CA ARG A 15 11.68 4.21 13.63
C ARG A 15 10.23 3.86 13.90
N VAL A 16 9.79 4.02 15.15
CA VAL A 16 8.40 3.79 15.55
C VAL A 16 7.48 4.82 14.90
N ALA A 17 7.89 6.09 14.87
CA ALA A 17 7.15 7.15 14.20
C ALA A 17 7.04 6.92 12.68
N LEU A 18 8.12 6.47 12.02
CA LEU A 18 8.12 6.22 10.58
C LEU A 18 7.36 4.95 10.17
N GLY A 19 7.34 3.92 11.01
CA GLY A 19 6.59 2.68 10.76
C GLY A 19 5.10 2.74 11.12
N GLY A 20 4.69 3.72 11.93
CA GLY A 20 3.29 3.87 12.38
C GLY A 20 2.33 4.31 11.28
N VAL A 21 2.81 5.05 10.28
CA VAL A 21 1.97 5.59 9.18
C VAL A 21 1.26 4.47 8.39
N PRO A 22 1.96 3.48 7.81
CA PRO A 22 1.29 2.39 7.10
C PRO A 22 0.39 1.54 8.03
N ALA A 23 0.75 1.41 9.31
CA ALA A 23 -0.06 0.68 10.28
C ALA A 23 -1.42 1.37 10.54
N VAL A 24 -1.43 2.69 10.69
CA VAL A 24 -2.66 3.49 10.85
C VAL A 24 -3.50 3.45 9.57
N THR A 25 -2.87 3.55 8.40
CA THR A 25 -3.58 3.46 7.10
C THR A 25 -4.26 2.10 6.94
N MET A 26 -3.59 1.01 7.33
CA MET A 26 -4.14 -0.34 7.28
C MET A 26 -5.33 -0.51 8.24
N ALA A 27 -5.23 0.01 9.46
CA ALA A 27 -6.34 -0.02 10.40
C ALA A 27 -7.54 0.77 9.87
N TYR A 28 -7.29 1.95 9.30
CA TYR A 28 -8.34 2.79 8.73
C TYR A 28 -9.00 2.17 7.49
N LEU A 29 -8.23 1.58 6.58
CA LEU A 29 -8.78 0.84 5.43
C LEU A 29 -9.62 -0.35 5.90
N ALA A 30 -9.19 -1.02 6.97
CA ALA A 30 -9.90 -2.16 7.54
C ALA A 30 -11.27 -1.77 8.11
N GLU A 31 -11.41 -0.57 8.66
CA GLU A 31 -12.67 -0.05 9.17
C GLU A 31 -13.62 0.47 8.07
N GLN A 32 -13.08 0.98 6.95
CA GLN A 32 -13.90 1.63 5.93
C GLN A 32 -14.27 0.77 4.72
N VAL A 33 -13.52 -0.30 4.42
CA VAL A 33 -13.75 -1.14 3.24
C VAL A 33 -14.56 -2.38 3.62
N HIS A 34 -15.61 -2.70 2.85
CA HIS A 34 -16.39 -3.93 3.04
C HIS A 34 -15.48 -5.17 3.00
N PRO A 35 -15.67 -6.16 3.88
CA PRO A 35 -14.75 -7.28 4.11
C PRO A 35 -14.41 -8.06 2.85
N ASP A 36 -15.36 -8.16 1.93
CA ASP A 36 -15.17 -8.87 0.68
C ASP A 36 -14.09 -8.25 -0.23
N GLY A 37 -13.79 -6.94 -0.10
CA GLY A 37 -12.81 -6.20 -0.92
C GLY A 37 -11.53 -5.79 -0.22
N LEU A 38 -11.43 -6.12 1.07
CA LEU A 38 -10.32 -5.74 1.92
C LEU A 38 -8.99 -6.27 1.37
N GLY A 39 -8.92 -7.57 1.06
CA GLY A 39 -7.67 -8.22 0.64
C GLY A 39 -7.11 -7.64 -0.65
N LEU A 40 -7.96 -7.38 -1.65
CA LEU A 40 -7.56 -6.75 -2.91
C LEU A 40 -7.05 -5.33 -2.67
N ALA A 41 -7.77 -4.53 -1.88
CA ALA A 41 -7.37 -3.16 -1.55
C ALA A 41 -6.03 -3.11 -0.80
N MET A 42 -5.82 -4.01 0.17
CA MET A 42 -4.56 -4.11 0.89
C MET A 42 -3.40 -4.53 -0.02
N SER A 43 -3.60 -5.53 -0.90
CA SER A 43 -2.56 -5.97 -1.83
C SER A 43 -2.17 -4.86 -2.82
N LEU A 44 -3.14 -4.17 -3.43
CA LEU A 44 -2.88 -3.02 -4.31
C LEU A 44 -2.12 -1.90 -3.62
N TYR A 45 -2.40 -1.63 -2.35
CA TYR A 45 -1.65 -0.65 -1.56
C TYR A 45 -0.19 -1.07 -1.34
N VAL A 46 0.04 -2.32 -0.93
CA VAL A 46 1.38 -2.84 -0.66
C VAL A 46 2.20 -2.90 -1.95
N ASP A 47 1.61 -3.42 -3.02
CA ASP A 47 2.23 -3.52 -4.34
C ASP A 47 2.57 -2.12 -4.88
N GLY A 48 1.67 -1.15 -4.74
CA GLY A 48 1.91 0.24 -5.14
C GLY A 48 3.08 0.88 -4.39
N THR A 49 3.19 0.64 -3.08
CA THR A 49 4.29 1.19 -2.27
C THR A 49 5.63 0.54 -2.63
N ALA A 50 5.64 -0.77 -2.90
CA ALA A 50 6.83 -1.49 -3.34
C ALA A 50 7.30 -1.05 -4.74
N ILE A 51 6.37 -0.99 -5.70
CA ILE A 51 6.65 -0.56 -7.08
C ILE A 51 7.15 0.88 -7.09
N GLY A 52 6.48 1.81 -6.38
CA GLY A 52 6.91 3.21 -6.32
C GLY A 52 8.30 3.38 -5.68
N GLY A 53 8.58 2.65 -4.60
CA GLY A 53 9.88 2.69 -3.92
C GLY A 53 11.04 2.11 -4.74
N MET A 54 10.78 1.12 -5.60
CA MET A 54 11.78 0.51 -6.47
C MET A 54 11.95 1.33 -7.76
N ALA A 55 10.85 1.70 -8.41
CA ALA A 55 10.85 2.55 -9.60
C ALA A 55 11.52 3.90 -9.34
N GLY A 56 11.23 4.54 -8.20
CA GLY A 56 11.87 5.79 -7.81
C GLY A 56 13.39 5.68 -7.70
N ARG A 57 13.90 4.56 -7.18
CA ARG A 57 15.35 4.29 -7.08
C ARG A 57 15.98 4.00 -8.44
N VAL A 58 15.32 3.21 -9.29
CA VAL A 58 15.82 2.91 -10.65
C VAL A 58 15.87 4.18 -11.49
N ILE A 59 14.80 4.97 -11.49
CA ILE A 59 14.72 6.21 -12.26
C ILE A 59 15.73 7.23 -11.73
N SER A 60 15.83 7.42 -10.42
CA SER A 60 16.81 8.36 -9.85
C SER A 60 18.26 7.92 -10.10
N GLY A 61 18.57 6.62 -10.06
CA GLY A 61 19.90 6.10 -10.38
C GLY A 61 20.28 6.31 -11.84
N VAL A 62 19.40 5.90 -12.78
CA VAL A 62 19.63 6.05 -14.23
C VAL A 62 19.75 7.52 -14.63
N VAL A 63 18.91 8.39 -14.05
CA VAL A 63 18.96 9.82 -14.37
C VAL A 63 20.17 10.49 -13.71
N ALA A 64 20.54 10.14 -12.48
CA ALA A 64 21.72 10.70 -11.82
C ALA A 64 23.03 10.32 -12.52
N ASP A 65 23.12 9.12 -13.09
CA ASP A 65 24.28 8.68 -13.90
C ASP A 65 24.41 9.46 -15.22
N LEU A 66 23.30 9.88 -15.81
CA LEU A 66 23.30 10.56 -17.12
C LEU A 66 23.30 12.09 -17.02
N PHE A 67 22.59 12.66 -16.03
CA PHE A 67 22.40 14.09 -15.85
C PHE A 67 22.25 14.40 -14.35
N SER A 68 23.26 15.06 -13.75
CA SER A 68 23.34 15.59 -12.37
C SER A 68 22.03 15.70 -11.57
N TRP A 69 22.10 15.46 -10.25
CA TRP A 69 21.01 15.40 -9.23
C TRP A 69 19.75 16.28 -9.42
N ARG A 70 19.85 17.47 -10.01
CA ARG A 70 18.72 18.35 -10.32
C ARG A 70 17.76 17.76 -11.34
N MET A 71 18.28 17.07 -12.36
CA MET A 71 17.45 16.43 -13.39
C MET A 71 16.72 15.20 -12.83
N ALA A 72 17.32 14.49 -11.88
CA ALA A 72 16.66 13.38 -11.18
C ALA A 72 15.39 13.86 -10.46
N ILE A 73 15.46 15.00 -9.76
CA ILE A 73 14.29 15.64 -9.12
C ILE A 73 13.25 16.02 -10.19
N GLY A 74 13.70 16.67 -11.28
CA GLY A 74 12.81 17.07 -12.38
C GLY A 74 12.05 15.90 -13.04
N THR A 75 12.70 14.76 -13.25
CA THR A 75 12.03 13.55 -13.78
C THR A 75 11.02 12.95 -12.82
N ILE A 76 11.31 12.96 -11.50
CA ILE A 76 10.38 12.46 -10.48
C ILE A 76 9.16 13.38 -10.41
N ASP A 77 9.36 14.69 -10.43
CA ASP A 77 8.27 15.67 -10.44
C ASP A 77 7.42 15.54 -11.71
N LEU A 78 8.04 15.33 -12.87
CA LEU A 78 7.31 15.13 -14.12
C LEU A 78 6.48 13.84 -14.10
N LEU A 79 7.03 12.74 -13.57
CA LEU A 79 6.32 11.47 -13.43
C LEU A 79 5.15 11.59 -12.43
N ASN A 80 5.34 12.36 -11.36
CA ASN A 80 4.29 12.67 -10.40
C ASN A 80 3.19 13.52 -11.05
N LEU A 81 3.57 14.54 -11.83
CA LEU A 81 2.62 15.39 -12.55
C LEU A 81 1.83 14.58 -13.59
N LEU A 82 2.50 13.68 -14.32
CA LEU A 82 1.87 12.71 -15.22
C LEU A 82 0.90 11.78 -14.48
N SER A 83 1.28 11.27 -13.31
CA SER A 83 0.39 10.42 -12.50
C SER A 83 -0.83 11.19 -11.98
N MET A 84 -0.65 12.45 -11.58
CA MET A 84 -1.73 13.34 -11.17
C MET A 84 -2.68 13.65 -12.34
N LEU A 85 -2.14 13.93 -13.52
CA LEU A 85 -2.93 14.13 -14.74
C LEU A 85 -3.66 12.85 -15.14
N ALA A 86 -3.00 11.69 -15.05
CA ALA A 86 -3.61 10.40 -15.30
C ALA A 86 -4.75 10.13 -14.33
N PHE A 87 -4.56 10.30 -13.02
CA PHE A 87 -5.64 10.13 -12.02
C PHE A 87 -6.82 11.08 -12.27
N ARG A 88 -6.56 12.31 -12.70
CA ARG A 88 -7.58 13.30 -13.04
C ARG A 88 -8.29 13.00 -14.37
N ALA A 89 -7.61 12.38 -15.33
CA ALA A 89 -8.13 12.04 -16.65
C ALA A 89 -8.78 10.65 -16.72
N LEU A 90 -8.41 9.73 -15.83
CA LEU A 90 -8.92 8.35 -15.76
C LEU A 90 -10.08 8.13 -14.76
N PRO A 91 -11.05 9.02 -14.53
CA PRO A 91 -12.34 8.55 -14.04
C PRO A 91 -13.26 8.12 -15.21
N PRO A 92 -13.26 6.85 -15.67
CA PRO A 92 -14.48 6.22 -16.16
C PRO A 92 -15.37 5.81 -14.96
N PRO A 93 -16.70 5.80 -15.14
CA PRO A 93 -17.67 5.63 -14.07
C PRO A 93 -17.47 4.30 -13.33
N CYS A 94 -17.55 4.36 -12.00
CA CYS A 94 -17.47 3.23 -11.07
C CYS A 94 -18.23 2.02 -11.61
N GLN A 95 -17.50 1.04 -12.15
CA GLN A 95 -18.08 -0.26 -12.43
C GLN A 95 -18.32 -0.93 -11.09
N ARG A 96 -19.59 -0.91 -10.69
CA ARG A 96 -20.19 -1.68 -9.61
C ARG A 96 -19.59 -3.09 -9.63
N VAL A 97 -18.72 -3.39 -8.66
CA VAL A 97 -18.25 -4.74 -8.40
C VAL A 97 -19.45 -5.55 -7.94
N THR A 98 -20.15 -6.17 -8.88
CA THR A 98 -21.15 -7.19 -8.57
C THR A 98 -20.37 -8.43 -8.13
N ARG A 99 -20.04 -8.52 -6.85
CA ARG A 99 -19.68 -9.82 -6.26
C ARG A 99 -20.91 -10.69 -6.36
N ASN A 100 -20.83 -11.71 -7.21
CA ASN A 100 -21.84 -12.74 -7.30
C ASN A 100 -21.68 -13.67 -6.08
N PRO A 101 -22.59 -13.68 -5.09
CA PRO A 101 -22.55 -14.62 -3.99
C PRO A 101 -23.31 -15.87 -4.42
N THR A 102 -22.77 -16.60 -5.40
CA THR A 102 -23.37 -17.89 -5.76
C THR A 102 -22.32 -18.97 -5.66
N ARG A 103 -22.61 -19.92 -4.74
CA ARG A 103 -22.27 -21.35 -4.81
C ARG A 103 -21.17 -21.88 -3.89
N ILE A 104 -21.26 -21.60 -2.59
CA ILE A 104 -20.72 -22.51 -1.56
C ILE A 104 -21.85 -22.75 -0.55
N GLY A 105 -22.81 -23.62 -0.88
CA GLY A 105 -23.95 -23.85 0.04
C GLY A 105 -25.12 -24.72 -0.43
N GLN A 106 -25.04 -25.41 -1.57
CA GLN A 106 -26.07 -26.39 -1.94
C GLN A 106 -25.43 -27.78 -2.13
N GLY A 107 -25.22 -28.46 -1.01
CA GLY A 107 -25.14 -29.93 -0.93
C GLY A 107 -26.51 -30.50 -0.50
N PRO A 108 -26.88 -31.72 -0.88
CA PRO A 108 -28.28 -32.14 -1.07
C PRO A 108 -29.10 -32.19 0.22
N LYS A 109 -30.31 -31.61 0.15
CA LYS A 109 -31.36 -31.70 1.17
C LYS A 109 -31.82 -33.16 1.27
N VAL A 110 -31.32 -33.92 2.25
CA VAL A 110 -31.75 -35.30 2.49
C VAL A 110 -33.21 -35.27 2.97
N ARG A 111 -34.09 -35.88 2.19
CA ARG A 111 -35.53 -35.98 2.43
C ARG A 111 -35.77 -37.02 3.52
N PRO A 112 -36.49 -36.73 4.62
CA PRO A 112 -36.92 -37.79 5.52
C PRO A 112 -38.06 -38.58 4.87
N ALA A 113 -37.96 -39.91 4.92
CA ALA A 113 -39.03 -40.87 4.66
C ALA A 113 -39.36 -41.56 5.99
#